data_AF-A0A914DER6-F1
#
_entry.id   AF-A0A914DER6-F1
#
_cell.length_a   1.000
_cell.length_b   1.000
_cell.length_c   1.000
_cell.angle_alpha   90.00
_cell.angle_beta   90.00
_cell.angle_gamma   90.00
#
_symmetry.space_group_name_H-M   'P 1'
#
loop_
_entity.id
_entity.type
_entity.pdbx_description
1 polymer ?
#
loop_
_entity_poly.entity_id
_entity_poly.type
_entity_poly.pdbx_seq_one_letter_code
_entity_poly.pdbx_strand_id
1 'polypeptide(L)'
;MNVKDEITMMPYVIDDLWITEASGQERYWLCSKKIAIFVPDWVPLWHAIQNNSLTLQSQVVNTNENLQAQINSPYLSFPPASLLDFLEYEIWVVKDDRQSFSSFYQTTAKNLLKTPLGTIDPLLIEKPIWTTWARYFRTINESYLLEFADEIVSNGFPIAQLELDDSWTTHYGDYQVYRGLSSLYPSCLSEEDEYRLNRCDSNPSIDIQRDQETIRAKA
;
A
#
# COMPACT_ATOMS: atom_id res chain seq x y z
N MET A 1 31.22 -23.35 15.78
CA MET A 1 29.82 -23.19 16.21
C MET A 1 29.06 -22.69 14.98
N ASN A 2 28.43 -23.61 14.23
CA ASN A 2 27.66 -23.26 13.02
C ASN A 2 26.25 -22.91 13.48
N VAL A 3 25.97 -21.62 13.67
CA VAL A 3 24.59 -21.15 13.64
C VAL A 3 24.24 -21.14 12.16
N LYS A 4 23.54 -22.17 11.69
CA LYS A 4 22.78 -22.00 10.45
C LYS A 4 21.74 -20.97 10.79
N ASP A 5 21.88 -19.76 10.28
CA ASP A 5 20.82 -18.76 10.37
C ASP A 5 19.59 -19.39 9.71
N GLU A 6 18.62 -19.79 10.50
CA GLU A 6 17.36 -20.32 9.98
C GLU A 6 16.64 -19.20 9.23
N ILE A 7 16.21 -19.50 8.00
CA ILE A 7 15.36 -18.61 7.23
C ILE A 7 14.03 -18.52 7.96
N THR A 8 13.79 -17.39 8.63
CA THR A 8 12.53 -17.12 9.31
C THR A 8 11.53 -16.60 8.28
N MET A 9 10.57 -17.44 7.90
CA MET A 9 9.45 -17.05 7.04
C MET A 9 8.50 -16.13 7.80
N MET A 10 8.09 -15.04 7.18
CA MET A 10 7.11 -14.10 7.74
C MET A 10 5.85 -14.11 6.88
N PRO A 11 4.66 -13.97 7.48
CA PRO A 11 3.44 -13.86 6.69
C PRO A 11 3.54 -12.58 5.86
N TYR A 12 3.33 -12.70 4.55
CA TYR A 12 3.18 -11.53 3.69
C TYR A 12 1.79 -10.91 3.92
N VAL A 13 1.71 -9.88 4.74
CA VAL A 13 0.44 -9.21 5.02
C VAL A 13 0.38 -7.93 4.21
N ILE A 14 -0.41 -7.87 3.11
CA ILE A 14 -1.21 -6.70 2.66
C ILE A 14 -2.39 -7.11 1.76
N ASP A 15 -3.57 -6.53 2.04
CA ASP A 15 -4.68 -6.23 1.12
C ASP A 15 -5.68 -5.23 1.79
N ASP A 16 -5.22 -4.12 2.37
CA ASP A 16 -5.93 -3.34 3.41
C ASP A 16 -6.16 -4.16 4.70
N LEU A 17 -5.43 -3.85 5.77
CA LEU A 17 -5.78 -4.27 7.13
C LEU A 17 -7.09 -3.58 7.55
N TRP A 18 -8.24 -4.06 7.04
CA TRP A 18 -9.63 -3.76 7.43
C TRP A 18 -9.88 -2.45 8.25
N ILE A 19 -9.69 -1.24 7.67
CA ILE A 19 -9.99 0.13 8.25
C ILE A 19 -8.74 0.96 8.73
N THR A 20 -7.66 1.08 7.94
CA THR A 20 -6.42 1.94 8.16
C THR A 20 -5.37 1.41 9.16
N GLU A 21 -4.13 1.90 9.29
CA GLU A 21 -3.05 2.33 8.35
C GLU A 21 -1.85 1.40 8.59
N ALA A 22 -1.17 0.90 7.54
CA ALA A 22 0.18 0.33 7.67
C ALA A 22 0.93 0.32 6.33
N SER A 23 2.26 0.45 6.41
CA SER A 23 3.20 0.60 5.30
C SER A 23 3.22 -0.56 4.31
N GLY A 24 3.07 -0.18 3.03
CA GLY A 24 3.04 -1.00 1.82
C GLY A 24 4.32 -1.76 1.49
N GLN A 25 4.25 -3.08 1.34
CA GLN A 25 5.06 -3.84 0.39
C GLN A 25 4.12 -4.39 -0.65
N GLU A 26 4.43 -4.27 -1.94
CA GLU A 26 3.69 -4.95 -3.00
C GLU A 26 4.12 -6.42 -3.11
N ARG A 27 3.24 -7.30 -3.59
CA ARG A 27 3.55 -8.72 -3.91
C ARG A 27 4.40 -8.84 -5.19
N TYR A 28 5.33 -7.91 -5.36
CA TYR A 28 6.10 -7.67 -6.58
C TYR A 28 7.57 -7.49 -6.23
N TRP A 29 8.39 -8.46 -6.60
CA TRP A 29 9.83 -8.43 -6.41
C TRP A 29 10.52 -8.32 -7.76
N LEU A 30 11.60 -7.55 -7.82
CA LEU A 30 12.36 -7.32 -9.04
C LEU A 30 13.87 -7.30 -8.75
N CYS A 31 14.68 -7.65 -9.74
CA CYS A 31 16.14 -7.55 -9.61
C CYS A 31 16.80 -6.94 -10.85
N SER A 32 18.05 -6.50 -10.68
CA SER A 32 18.85 -5.84 -11.73
C SER A 32 19.11 -6.70 -12.98
N LYS A 33 18.86 -8.02 -12.91
CA LYS A 33 18.88 -8.93 -14.06
C LYS A 33 17.63 -8.82 -14.95
N LYS A 34 16.72 -7.88 -14.66
CA LYS A 34 15.44 -7.70 -15.37
C LYS A 34 14.59 -8.96 -15.32
N ILE A 35 14.47 -9.47 -14.09
CA ILE A 35 13.55 -10.54 -13.69
C ILE A 35 12.64 -9.94 -12.63
N ALA A 36 11.34 -10.15 -12.76
CA ALA A 36 10.36 -9.82 -11.74
C ALA A 36 9.50 -11.03 -11.40
N ILE A 37 9.04 -11.09 -10.15
CA ILE A 37 8.13 -12.10 -9.63
C ILE A 37 6.92 -11.38 -9.05
N PHE A 38 5.73 -11.83 -9.42
CA PHE A 38 4.47 -11.33 -8.88
C PHE A 38 3.64 -12.47 -8.29
N VAL A 39 3.07 -12.26 -7.11
CA VAL A 39 2.15 -13.19 -6.47
C VAL A 39 0.78 -12.53 -6.36
N PRO A 40 -0.30 -13.13 -6.92
CA PRO A 40 -1.63 -12.55 -6.82
C PRO A 40 -2.16 -12.40 -5.38
N ASP A 41 -3.07 -11.45 -5.17
CA ASP A 41 -3.60 -11.11 -3.84
C ASP A 41 -4.37 -12.26 -3.17
N TRP A 42 -4.97 -13.15 -3.98
CA TRP A 42 -5.70 -14.33 -3.49
C TRP A 42 -4.82 -15.46 -2.95
N VAL A 43 -3.49 -15.37 -3.09
CA VAL A 43 -2.57 -16.37 -2.53
C VAL A 43 -2.30 -16.03 -1.06
N PRO A 44 -2.56 -16.93 -0.09
CA PRO A 44 -2.19 -16.70 1.31
C PRO A 44 -0.68 -16.84 1.47
N LEU A 45 0.06 -15.75 1.32
CA LEU A 45 1.50 -15.78 1.11
C LEU A 45 2.29 -15.63 2.41
N TRP A 46 3.35 -16.41 2.51
CA TRP A 46 4.50 -16.23 3.40
C TRP A 46 5.72 -15.97 2.54
N HIS A 47 6.58 -15.07 2.98
CA HIS A 47 7.82 -14.77 2.28
C HIS A 47 8.99 -14.56 3.24
N ALA A 48 10.20 -14.74 2.72
CA ALA A 48 11.42 -14.32 3.38
C ALA A 48 12.42 -13.83 2.34
N ILE A 49 13.19 -12.81 2.71
CA ILE A 49 14.36 -12.39 1.96
C ILE A 49 15.57 -12.51 2.88
N GLN A 50 16.48 -13.42 2.55
CA GLN A 50 17.71 -13.61 3.29
C GLN A 50 18.81 -14.09 2.34
N ASN A 51 20.05 -13.63 2.57
CA ASN A 51 21.23 -14.09 1.82
C ASN A 51 21.04 -14.04 0.29
N ASN A 52 20.41 -12.95 -0.21
CA ASN A 52 20.12 -12.75 -1.63
C ASN A 52 19.21 -13.83 -2.25
N SER A 53 18.38 -14.49 -1.42
CA SER A 53 17.34 -15.44 -1.82
C SER A 53 15.97 -14.92 -1.41
N LEU A 54 15.00 -15.04 -2.33
CA LEU A 54 13.58 -14.83 -2.07
C LEU A 54 12.93 -16.22 -1.94
N THR A 55 12.29 -16.47 -0.80
CA THR A 55 11.48 -17.68 -0.58
C THR A 55 10.02 -17.29 -0.53
N LEU A 56 9.17 -18.05 -1.23
CA LEU A 56 7.73 -17.87 -1.29
C LEU A 56 7.06 -19.19 -0.86
N GLN A 57 6.04 -19.09 -0.03
CA GLN A 57 5.26 -20.25 0.42
C GLN A 57 3.80 -19.86 0.59
N SER A 58 2.87 -20.62 0.02
CA SER A 58 1.45 -20.46 0.33
C SER A 58 1.13 -21.16 1.66
N GLN A 59 0.11 -20.68 2.38
CA GLN A 59 -0.38 -21.35 3.60
C GLN A 59 -0.72 -22.81 3.30
N VAL A 60 -0.14 -23.73 4.08
CA VAL A 60 -0.46 -25.15 4.03
C VAL A 60 -1.52 -25.43 5.07
N VAL A 61 -2.72 -25.83 4.66
CA VAL A 61 -3.74 -26.32 5.58
C VAL A 61 -3.51 -27.81 5.80
N ASN A 62 -2.85 -28.18 6.89
CA ASN A 62 -2.75 -29.59 7.25
C ASN A 62 -4.12 -30.06 7.79
N THR A 63 -4.85 -30.85 7.00
CA THR A 63 -6.17 -31.39 7.37
C THR A 63 -6.10 -32.40 8.52
N ASN A 64 -4.90 -32.84 8.90
CA ASN A 64 -4.67 -33.83 9.96
C ASN A 64 -4.17 -33.21 11.27
N GLU A 65 -3.92 -31.89 11.31
CA GLU A 65 -3.50 -31.19 12.52
C GLU A 65 -4.68 -30.50 13.21
N ASN A 66 -4.63 -30.49 14.55
CA ASN A 66 -5.64 -29.90 15.42
C ASN A 66 -6.01 -28.48 14.97
N LEU A 67 -7.30 -28.12 15.05
CA LEU A 67 -7.85 -26.78 14.77
C LEU A 67 -7.00 -25.61 15.32
N GLN A 68 -6.22 -25.82 16.38
CA GLN A 68 -5.32 -24.80 16.95
C GLN A 68 -4.19 -24.34 16.02
N ALA A 69 -3.67 -25.18 15.11
CA ALA A 69 -2.68 -24.74 14.12
C ALA A 69 -3.33 -23.85 13.03
N GLN A 70 -4.60 -24.10 12.70
CA GLN A 70 -5.39 -23.25 11.82
C GLN A 70 -5.69 -21.89 12.47
N ILE A 71 -5.80 -21.83 13.80
CA ILE A 71 -6.06 -20.61 14.58
C ILE A 71 -4.86 -19.64 14.60
N ASN A 72 -3.64 -20.10 14.34
CA ASN A 72 -2.43 -19.24 14.39
C ASN A 72 -2.06 -18.58 13.04
N SER A 73 -2.83 -18.80 11.98
CA SER A 73 -2.63 -18.07 10.73
C SER A 73 -3.27 -16.68 10.83
N PRO A 74 -2.58 -15.58 10.45
CA PRO A 74 -3.20 -14.26 10.36
C PRO A 74 -4.29 -14.17 9.27
N TYR A 75 -4.44 -15.22 8.45
CA TYR A 75 -5.34 -15.28 7.29
C TYR A 75 -6.64 -16.05 7.56
N LEU A 76 -7.21 -15.94 8.76
CA LEU A 76 -8.45 -16.63 9.15
C LEU A 76 -9.66 -16.31 8.25
N SER A 77 -9.63 -15.17 7.54
CA SER A 77 -10.70 -14.69 6.66
C SER A 77 -10.59 -15.14 5.20
N PHE A 78 -9.57 -15.91 4.82
CA PHE A 78 -9.50 -16.46 3.47
C PHE A 78 -10.61 -17.51 3.29
N PRO A 79 -11.23 -17.60 2.09
CA PRO A 79 -12.33 -18.53 1.84
C PRO A 79 -11.92 -19.95 2.25
N PRO A 80 -12.89 -20.77 2.72
CA PRO A 80 -12.61 -22.05 3.37
C PRO A 80 -11.61 -22.87 2.57
N ALA A 81 -10.73 -23.56 3.30
CA ALA A 81 -9.55 -24.34 2.91
C ALA A 81 -9.69 -25.32 1.72
N SER A 82 -10.82 -25.38 1.04
CA SER A 82 -11.08 -26.23 -0.11
C SER A 82 -10.69 -25.63 -1.46
N LEU A 83 -10.14 -24.41 -1.54
CA LEU A 83 -9.89 -23.76 -2.84
C LEU A 83 -8.44 -23.49 -3.25
N LEU A 84 -7.44 -23.30 -2.36
CA LEU A 84 -6.08 -22.97 -2.83
C LEU A 84 -4.94 -23.47 -1.92
N ASP A 85 -4.54 -24.73 -2.09
CA ASP A 85 -3.24 -25.28 -1.61
C ASP A 85 -2.10 -25.01 -2.61
N PHE A 86 -2.22 -23.95 -3.41
CA PHE A 86 -1.32 -23.67 -4.52
C PHE A 86 -0.60 -22.36 -4.30
N LEU A 87 0.71 -22.40 -4.50
CA LEU A 87 1.51 -21.22 -4.73
C LEU A 87 1.38 -20.88 -6.21
N GLU A 88 0.57 -19.87 -6.51
CA GLU A 88 0.46 -19.26 -7.84
C GLU A 88 1.34 -18.01 -7.90
N TYR A 89 2.16 -17.91 -8.95
CA TYR A 89 3.00 -16.75 -9.19
C TYR A 89 3.31 -16.60 -10.69
N GLU A 90 3.69 -15.39 -11.07
CA GLU A 90 4.15 -15.04 -12.41
C GLU A 90 5.63 -14.66 -12.36
N ILE A 91 6.41 -15.15 -13.33
CA ILE A 91 7.78 -14.68 -13.57
C ILE A 91 7.79 -13.88 -14.86
N TRP A 92 8.32 -12.66 -14.78
CA TRP A 92 8.52 -11.77 -15.91
C TRP A 92 10.02 -11.65 -16.18
N VAL A 93 10.43 -11.92 -17.42
CA VAL A 93 11.84 -11.88 -17.84
C VAL A 93 11.98 -11.01 -19.08
N VAL A 94 13.07 -10.26 -19.17
CA VAL A 94 13.39 -9.48 -20.36
C VAL A 94 13.64 -10.37 -21.59
N LYS A 95 12.99 -10.05 -22.72
CA LYS A 95 13.25 -10.71 -24.02
C LYS A 95 14.39 -10.06 -24.81
N ASP A 96 14.46 -8.74 -24.81
CA ASP A 96 15.50 -7.95 -25.50
C ASP A 96 16.53 -7.44 -24.48
N ASP A 97 17.75 -7.95 -24.56
CA ASP A 97 18.82 -7.58 -23.63
C ASP A 97 19.18 -6.09 -23.66
N ARG A 98 18.84 -5.38 -24.74
CA ARG A 98 18.99 -3.93 -24.90
C ARG A 98 17.97 -3.12 -24.12
N GLN A 99 16.87 -3.73 -23.67
CA GLN A 99 15.89 -3.03 -22.83
C GLN A 99 16.55 -2.57 -21.53
N SER A 100 16.39 -1.30 -21.19
CA SER A 100 16.89 -0.76 -19.91
C SER A 100 16.07 -1.33 -18.73
N PHE A 101 16.69 -1.39 -17.56
CA PHE A 101 15.99 -1.80 -16.34
C PHE A 101 14.78 -0.90 -16.03
N SER A 102 14.88 0.41 -16.28
CA SER A 102 13.76 1.34 -16.12
C SER A 102 12.59 1.03 -17.05
N SER A 103 12.87 0.76 -18.34
CA SER A 103 11.83 0.37 -19.30
C SER A 103 11.19 -0.98 -18.94
N PHE A 104 11.99 -1.94 -18.47
CA PHE A 104 11.50 -3.21 -17.96
C PHE A 104 10.54 -2.99 -16.78
N TYR A 105 10.97 -2.24 -15.74
CA TYR A 105 10.14 -1.92 -14.57
C TYR A 105 8.84 -1.21 -14.93
N GLN A 106 8.88 -0.17 -15.76
CA GLN A 106 7.68 0.56 -16.18
C GLN A 106 6.68 -0.35 -16.89
N THR A 107 7.19 -1.27 -17.72
CA THR A 107 6.35 -2.22 -18.44
C THR A 107 5.72 -3.23 -17.50
N THR A 108 6.50 -3.87 -16.63
CA THR A 108 5.98 -4.88 -15.70
C THR A 108 5.03 -4.26 -14.68
N ALA A 109 5.40 -3.13 -14.07
CA ALA A 109 4.56 -2.43 -13.10
C ALA A 109 3.22 -2.02 -13.69
N LYS A 110 3.18 -1.49 -14.92
CA LYS A 110 1.92 -1.12 -15.59
C LYS A 110 0.98 -2.30 -15.83
N ASN A 111 1.52 -3.51 -16.03
CA ASN A 111 0.71 -4.71 -16.29
C ASN A 111 0.24 -5.38 -15.01
N LEU A 112 1.01 -5.26 -13.92
CA LEU A 112 0.80 -6.02 -12.69
C LEU A 112 0.17 -5.19 -11.56
N LEU A 113 0.48 -3.89 -11.52
CA LEU A 113 0.05 -3.00 -10.45
C LEU A 113 -1.10 -2.12 -10.92
N LYS A 114 -2.05 -1.88 -10.02
CA LYS A 114 -3.10 -0.89 -10.23
C LYS A 114 -2.45 0.48 -10.33
N THR A 115 -2.71 1.18 -11.43
CA THR A 115 -2.25 2.56 -11.60
C THR A 115 -3.29 3.50 -10.95
N PRO A 116 -2.86 4.57 -10.26
CA PRO A 116 -3.79 5.59 -9.77
C PRO A 116 -4.68 6.11 -10.91
N LEU A 117 -5.98 6.24 -10.64
CA LEU A 117 -6.96 6.70 -11.63
C LEU A 117 -6.90 8.22 -11.88
N GLY A 118 -6.26 8.97 -10.98
CA GLY A 118 -6.17 10.43 -11.02
C GLY A 118 -4.73 10.92 -11.03
N THR A 119 -4.54 12.14 -11.52
CA THR A 119 -3.29 12.89 -11.32
C THR A 119 -3.40 13.65 -10.00
N ILE A 120 -2.32 13.69 -9.23
CA ILE A 120 -2.23 14.51 -8.02
C ILE A 120 -2.35 16.00 -8.38
N ASP A 121 -2.89 16.81 -7.48
CA ASP A 121 -2.85 18.27 -7.64
C ASP A 121 -1.39 18.72 -7.83
N PRO A 122 -1.03 19.39 -8.95
CA PRO A 122 0.33 19.87 -9.18
C PRO A 122 0.89 20.72 -8.04
N LEU A 123 0.03 21.43 -7.29
CA LEU A 123 0.45 22.21 -6.14
C LEU A 123 1.14 21.36 -5.06
N LEU A 124 0.71 20.10 -4.86
CA LEU A 124 1.32 19.20 -3.89
C LEU A 124 2.73 18.74 -4.29
N ILE A 125 3.08 18.84 -5.58
CA ILE A 125 4.42 18.57 -6.10
C ILE A 125 5.28 19.83 -6.08
N GLU A 126 4.68 20.98 -6.36
CA GLU A 126 5.39 22.24 -6.56
C GLU A 126 5.63 23.04 -5.28
N LYS A 127 4.79 22.87 -4.26
CA LYS A 127 4.80 23.70 -3.04
C LYS A 127 4.85 22.84 -1.76
N PRO A 128 5.32 23.43 -0.64
CA PRO A 128 5.39 22.71 0.63
C PRO A 128 4.02 22.32 1.18
N ILE A 129 3.98 21.14 1.80
CA ILE A 129 2.94 20.71 2.73
C ILE A 129 3.38 21.13 4.13
N TRP A 130 2.48 21.79 4.86
CA TRP A 130 2.71 22.25 6.23
C TRP A 130 1.91 21.38 7.18
N THR A 131 2.55 20.76 8.16
CA THR A 131 1.86 19.93 9.17
C THR A 131 1.89 20.60 10.54
N THR A 132 0.78 20.51 11.28
CA THR A 132 0.73 20.95 12.69
C THR A 132 1.63 20.11 13.60
N TRP A 133 1.97 18.86 13.23
CA TRP A 133 2.81 17.98 14.03
C TRP A 133 4.19 18.57 14.32
N ALA A 134 4.84 19.09 13.27
CA ALA A 134 6.20 19.62 13.35
C ALA A 134 6.33 20.80 14.33
N ARG A 135 5.25 21.54 14.57
CA ARG A 135 5.24 22.74 15.40
C ARG A 135 4.55 22.55 16.75
N TYR A 136 3.39 21.91 16.77
CA TYR A 136 2.50 21.87 17.94
C TYR A 136 2.37 20.48 18.55
N PHE A 137 2.88 19.45 17.87
CA PHE A 137 2.70 18.04 18.25
C PHE A 137 1.20 17.73 18.42
N ARG A 138 0.72 17.62 19.66
CA ARG A 138 -0.70 17.34 20.02
C ARG A 138 -1.47 18.55 20.53
N THR A 139 -0.82 19.66 20.82
CA THR A 139 -1.45 20.81 21.48
C THR A 139 -1.98 21.79 20.44
N ILE A 140 -3.07 21.41 19.75
CA ILE A 140 -3.69 22.21 18.71
C ILE A 140 -5.10 22.67 19.11
N ASN A 141 -5.43 23.91 18.75
CA ASN A 141 -6.77 24.47 18.79
C ASN A 141 -6.95 25.40 17.59
N GLU A 142 -8.17 25.91 17.38
CA GLU A 142 -8.48 26.77 16.24
C GLU A 142 -7.58 28.01 16.15
N SER A 143 -7.30 28.68 17.27
CA SER A 143 -6.46 29.89 17.28
C SER A 143 -5.05 29.59 16.80
N TYR A 144 -4.46 28.46 17.22
CA TYR A 144 -3.13 28.07 16.79
C TYR A 144 -3.07 27.66 15.32
N LEU A 145 -4.12 27.01 14.81
CA LEU A 145 -4.18 26.66 13.39
C LEU A 145 -4.29 27.90 12.51
N LEU A 146 -5.15 28.87 12.89
CA LEU A 146 -5.31 30.13 12.16
C LEU A 146 -4.06 31.00 12.23
N GLU A 147 -3.45 31.12 13.42
CA GLU A 147 -2.16 31.82 13.59
C GLU A 147 -1.07 31.20 12.70
N PHE A 148 -1.01 29.87 12.63
CA PHE A 148 -0.03 29.19 11.78
C PHE A 148 -0.26 29.49 10.30
N ALA A 149 -1.51 29.45 9.84
CA ALA A 149 -1.86 29.81 8.47
C ALA A 149 -1.49 31.27 8.16
N ASP A 150 -1.84 32.20 9.05
CA ASP A 150 -1.53 33.62 8.90
C ASP A 150 -0.03 33.90 8.89
N GLU A 151 0.76 33.21 9.71
CA GLU A 151 2.21 33.30 9.70
C GLU A 151 2.81 32.82 8.37
N ILE A 152 2.34 31.69 7.83
CA ILE A 152 2.82 31.17 6.54
C ILE A 152 2.59 32.22 5.44
N VAL A 153 1.38 32.78 5.39
CA VAL A 153 1.00 33.77 4.37
C VAL A 153 1.73 35.10 4.57
N SER A 154 1.79 35.62 5.80
CA SER A 154 2.40 36.93 6.11
C SER A 154 3.91 36.96 5.90
N ASN A 155 4.58 35.82 6.06
CA ASN A 155 6.00 35.68 5.72
C ASN A 155 6.26 35.43 4.23
N GLY A 156 5.19 35.34 3.41
CA GLY A 156 5.31 35.13 1.96
C GLY A 156 5.77 33.72 1.60
N PHE A 157 5.55 32.72 2.45
CA PHE A 157 5.93 31.34 2.15
C PHE A 157 4.92 30.68 1.22
N PRO A 158 5.39 29.87 0.24
CA PRO A 158 4.49 29.09 -0.59
C PRO A 158 3.84 27.96 0.21
N ILE A 159 2.61 27.62 -0.15
CA ILE A 159 1.83 26.56 0.49
C ILE A 159 1.03 25.78 -0.56
N ALA A 160 1.10 24.44 -0.47
CA ALA A 160 0.20 23.52 -1.16
C ALA A 160 -1.00 23.16 -0.28
N GLN A 161 -0.69 22.71 0.95
CA GLN A 161 -1.65 22.15 1.90
C GLN A 161 -1.22 22.47 3.32
N LEU A 162 -2.20 22.68 4.20
CA LEU A 162 -2.02 22.70 5.65
C LEU A 162 -2.72 21.47 6.23
N GLU A 163 -1.96 20.59 6.84
CA GLU A 163 -2.41 19.34 7.43
C GLU A 163 -2.65 19.54 8.93
N LEU A 164 -3.87 19.21 9.34
CA LEU A 164 -4.23 19.06 10.73
C LEU A 164 -3.92 17.61 11.15
N ASP A 165 -2.83 17.47 11.89
CA ASP A 165 -2.29 16.18 12.31
C ASP A 165 -2.93 15.71 13.64
N ASP A 166 -2.26 14.83 14.37
CA ASP A 166 -2.66 14.20 15.64
C ASP A 166 -3.50 15.11 16.58
N SER A 167 -4.45 14.48 17.29
CA SER A 167 -5.34 15.10 18.28
C SER A 167 -6.38 16.08 17.72
N TRP A 168 -6.71 15.96 16.43
CA TRP A 168 -7.87 16.63 15.84
C TRP A 168 -9.21 15.98 16.23
N THR A 169 -9.21 14.69 16.57
CA THR A 169 -10.39 13.97 17.07
C THR A 169 -10.48 13.99 18.60
N THR A 170 -11.66 13.68 19.13
CA THR A 170 -11.87 13.52 20.58
C THR A 170 -11.20 12.24 21.09
N HIS A 171 -11.29 11.14 20.33
CA HIS A 171 -10.58 9.89 20.56
C HIS A 171 -10.03 9.36 19.23
N TYR A 172 -8.94 8.58 19.28
CA TYR A 172 -8.39 7.97 18.07
C TYR A 172 -9.42 7.07 17.38
N GLY A 173 -9.65 7.33 16.09
CA GLY A 173 -10.56 6.54 15.25
C GLY A 173 -12.05 6.80 15.47
N ASP A 174 -12.46 7.78 16.28
CA ASP A 174 -13.88 8.13 16.43
C ASP A 174 -14.40 9.07 15.33
N TYR A 175 -13.48 9.66 14.56
CA TYR A 175 -13.75 10.64 13.50
C TYR A 175 -14.60 11.84 13.98
N GLN A 176 -14.60 12.14 15.28
CA GLN A 176 -15.31 13.27 15.88
C GLN A 176 -14.36 14.42 16.18
N VAL A 177 -14.48 15.52 15.44
CA VAL A 177 -13.65 16.72 15.62
C VAL A 177 -13.71 17.23 17.06
N TYR A 178 -12.54 17.48 17.64
CA TYR A 178 -12.41 18.02 18.99
C TYR A 178 -13.11 19.38 19.12
N ARG A 179 -13.83 19.61 20.25
CA ARG A 179 -14.62 20.84 20.45
C ARG A 179 -13.80 22.14 20.33
N GLY A 180 -12.51 22.12 20.62
CA GLY A 180 -11.62 23.26 20.41
C GLY A 180 -11.33 23.61 18.94
N LEU A 181 -11.87 22.85 17.99
CA LEU A 181 -11.73 23.00 16.54
C LEU A 181 -13.09 23.06 15.81
N SER A 182 -14.21 23.00 16.54
CA SER A 182 -15.53 22.79 15.95
C SER A 182 -16.03 23.91 15.02
N SER A 183 -15.53 25.14 15.16
CA SER A 183 -15.92 26.29 14.33
C SER A 183 -15.36 26.21 12.90
N LEU A 184 -14.29 25.43 12.72
CA LEU A 184 -13.62 25.23 11.43
C LEU A 184 -14.26 24.10 10.61
N TYR A 185 -15.12 23.28 11.23
CA TYR A 185 -15.84 22.20 10.56
C TYR A 185 -17.27 22.65 10.26
N PRO A 186 -17.60 23.02 9.01
CA PRO A 186 -18.97 23.35 8.68
C PRO A 186 -19.83 22.07 8.80
N SER A 187 -21.05 22.21 9.32
CA SER A 187 -22.04 21.14 9.46
C SER A 187 -22.53 20.55 8.12
N CYS A 188 -21.84 20.81 7.01
CA CYS A 188 -22.28 20.54 5.64
C CYS A 188 -21.38 19.60 4.84
N LEU A 189 -20.38 18.95 5.44
CA LEU A 189 -19.78 17.76 4.84
C LEU A 189 -20.73 16.58 5.11
N SER A 190 -21.85 16.55 4.37
CA SER A 190 -22.71 15.37 4.32
C SER A 190 -21.97 14.24 3.59
N GLU A 191 -22.21 12.99 4.00
CA GLU A 191 -21.65 11.75 3.44
C GLU A 191 -21.70 11.66 1.89
N GLU A 192 -22.51 12.48 1.21
CA GLU A 192 -22.68 12.50 -0.25
C GLU A 192 -21.50 13.10 -1.05
N ASP A 193 -20.62 13.91 -0.43
CA ASP A 193 -19.49 14.52 -1.15
C ASP A 193 -18.26 13.60 -1.28
N GLU A 194 -18.23 12.48 -0.54
CA GLU A 194 -17.14 11.50 -0.54
C GLU A 194 -17.11 10.62 -1.81
N TYR A 195 -18.22 10.55 -2.56
CA TYR A 195 -18.44 9.57 -3.65
C TYR A 195 -18.30 10.09 -5.09
N ARG A 196 -17.95 11.36 -5.32
CA ARG A 196 -17.97 11.98 -6.68
C ARG A 196 -16.65 11.98 -7.46
N LEU A 197 -15.73 11.06 -7.19
CA LEU A 197 -14.52 10.85 -8.00
C LEU A 197 -14.70 9.68 -8.97
N ASN A 198 -15.54 9.84 -9.99
CA ASN A 198 -15.62 8.84 -11.07
C ASN A 198 -15.90 9.47 -12.44
N ARG A 199 -14.95 9.24 -13.36
CA ARG A 199 -15.03 9.12 -14.84
C ARG A 199 -14.18 10.11 -15.61
N CYS A 200 -13.18 9.58 -16.33
CA CYS A 200 -13.13 9.58 -17.80
C CYS A 200 -11.86 8.82 -18.26
N ASP A 201 -12.04 7.60 -18.75
CA ASP A 201 -10.99 6.84 -19.45
C ASP A 201 -11.01 7.13 -20.94
N SER A 202 -9.83 7.32 -21.52
CA SER A 202 -9.44 6.63 -22.76
C SER A 202 -7.94 6.86 -23.02
N ASN A 203 -7.17 5.77 -23.16
CA ASN A 203 -5.91 5.83 -23.89
C ASN A 203 -5.60 4.50 -24.59
N PRO A 204 -4.93 4.55 -25.77
CA PRO A 204 -4.92 3.48 -26.75
C PRO A 204 -3.87 2.39 -26.45
N SER A 205 -4.15 1.22 -27.02
CA SER A 205 -3.40 -0.03 -26.91
C SER A 205 -2.01 0.03 -27.52
N ILE A 206 -1.02 -0.43 -26.75
CA ILE A 206 0.31 -0.82 -27.22
C ILE A 206 0.31 -2.35 -27.29
N ASP A 207 0.63 -2.90 -28.46
CA ASP A 207 0.67 -4.34 -28.69
C ASP A 207 2.00 -4.92 -28.17
N ILE A 208 1.92 -5.85 -27.22
CA ILE A 208 3.07 -6.57 -26.66
C ILE A 208 2.73 -8.06 -26.70
N GLN A 209 3.55 -8.85 -27.40
CA GLN A 209 3.45 -10.31 -27.40
C GLN A 209 4.06 -10.90 -26.12
N ARG A 210 3.15 -11.39 -25.28
CA ARG A 210 3.34 -12.10 -24.00
C ARG A 210 4.10 -13.42 -24.18
N ASP A 211 5.16 -13.63 -23.42
CA ASP A 211 5.51 -14.98 -22.95
C ASP A 211 5.15 -15.01 -21.47
N GLN A 212 3.89 -15.36 -21.19
CA GLN A 212 3.38 -15.53 -19.83
C GLN A 212 3.56 -17.01 -19.45
N GLU A 213 4.44 -17.31 -18.51
CA GLU A 213 4.42 -18.58 -17.80
C GLU A 213 3.81 -18.34 -16.42
N THR A 214 2.49 -18.56 -16.29
CA THR A 214 1.86 -18.71 -14.98
C THR A 214 2.26 -20.06 -14.43
N ILE A 215 3.03 -20.05 -13.34
CA ILE A 215 3.49 -21.29 -12.69
C ILE A 215 2.60 -21.55 -11.49
N ARG A 216 1.99 -22.74 -11.46
CA ARG A 216 1.25 -23.25 -10.31
C ARG A 216 2.05 -24.37 -9.68
N ALA A 217 2.59 -24.13 -8.50
CA ALA A 217 3.20 -25.15 -7.68
C ALA A 217 2.21 -25.58 -6.60
N LYS A 218 2.01 -26.90 -6.44
CA LYS A 218 1.29 -27.42 -5.29
C LYS A 218 2.21 -27.33 -4.07
N ALA A 219 1.72 -26.73 -2.99
CA ALA A 219 2.45 -26.63 -1.73
C ALA A 219 2.59 -27.99 -1.05
#